data_AF-A0A7X8AS24-F1
#
_entry.id   AF-A0A7X8AS24-F1
#
_cell.length_a   1.000
_cell.length_b   1.000
_cell.length_c   1.000
_cell.angle_alpha   90.00
_cell.angle_beta   90.00
_cell.angle_gamma   90.00
#
_symmetry.space_group_name_H-M   'P 1'
#
loop_
_entity.id
_entity.type
_entity.pdbx_description
1 polymer ?
#
loop_
_entity_poly.entity_id
_entity_poly.type
_entity_poly.pdbx_seq_one_letter_code
_entity_poly.pdbx_strand_id
1 'polypeptide(L)' 'MPKRICDCCGKQKEVQGGKTCENGHFICKDCVYSQVSFMGFGPVMKTCPICGKPLK' A
#
# COMPACT_ATOMS: atom_id res chain seq x y z
N MET A 1 -13.48 10.75 7.06
CA MET A 1 -12.06 10.44 6.76
C MET A 1 -11.85 10.41 5.25
N PRO A 2 -10.71 10.90 4.72
CA PRO A 2 -10.42 10.85 3.30
C PRO A 2 -10.30 9.40 2.83
N LYS A 3 -10.92 9.09 1.69
CA LYS A 3 -10.81 7.79 1.01
C LYS A 3 -10.07 8.00 -0.31
N ARG A 4 -9.15 7.10 -0.66
CA ARG A 4 -8.48 7.06 -1.97
C ARG A 4 -8.66 5.70 -2.62
N ILE A 5 -8.62 5.67 -3.94
CA ILE A 5 -8.57 4.43 -4.71
C ILE A 5 -7.15 3.90 -4.63
N CYS A 6 -6.98 2.66 -4.21
CA CYS A 6 -5.70 1.98 -4.23
C CYS A 6 -5.30 1.68 -5.68
N ASP A 7 -4.17 2.20 -6.13
CA ASP A 7 -3.67 1.94 -7.49
C ASP A 7 -3.25 0.47 -7.69
N CYS A 8 -3.01 -0.27 -6.60
CA CYS A 8 -2.65 -1.69 -6.67
C CYS A 8 -3.85 -2.64 -6.78
N CYS A 9 -4.95 -2.36 -6.06
CA CYS A 9 -6.13 -3.26 -6.04
C CYS A 9 -7.40 -2.64 -6.63
N GLY A 10 -7.36 -1.39 -7.06
CA GLY A 10 -8.49 -0.67 -7.66
C GLY A 10 -9.64 -0.39 -6.69
N LYS A 11 -9.52 -0.75 -5.41
CA LYS A 11 -10.58 -0.57 -4.40
C LYS A 11 -10.46 0.78 -3.72
N GLN A 12 -11.60 1.42 -3.48
CA GLN A 12 -11.67 2.62 -2.65
C GLN A 12 -11.44 2.22 -1.19
N LYS A 13 -10.39 2.76 -0.60
CA LYS A 13 -9.91 2.42 0.75
C LYS A 13 -9.62 3.70 1.53
N GLU A 14 -9.60 3.56 2.84
CA GLU A 14 -9.21 4.66 3.73
C GLU A 14 -7.73 4.97 3.55
N VAL A 15 -7.38 6.25 3.56
CA VAL A 15 -5.98 6.69 3.42
C VAL A 15 -5.17 6.30 4.67
N GLN A 16 -5.84 6.05 5.79
CA GLN A 16 -5.23 5.68 7.06
C GLN A 16 -4.54 4.30 6.98
N GLY A 17 -3.22 4.29 7.19
CA GLY A 17 -2.38 3.09 7.10
C GLY A 17 -2.03 2.66 5.67
N GLY A 18 -2.55 3.37 4.65
CA GLY A 18 -2.04 3.25 3.29
C GLY A 18 -0.72 4.02 3.14
N LYS A 19 0.13 3.57 2.23
CA LYS A 19 1.38 4.24 1.89
C LYS A 19 1.29 4.88 0.52
N THR A 20 2.04 5.96 0.32
CA THR A 20 2.09 6.64 -0.97
C THR A 20 3.52 6.69 -1.48
N CYS A 21 3.74 6.41 -2.74
CA CYS A 21 5.07 6.60 -3.34
C CYS A 21 5.30 8.10 -3.66
N GLU A 22 6.56 8.48 -3.93
CA GLU A 22 6.91 9.86 -4.32
C GLU A 22 6.28 10.32 -5.64
N ASN A 23 5.86 9.39 -6.50
CA ASN A 23 5.12 9.72 -7.73
C ASN A 23 3.61 9.91 -7.48
N GLY A 24 3.12 9.71 -6.25
CA GLY A 24 1.71 9.89 -5.91
C GLY A 24 0.83 8.64 -5.98
N HIS A 25 1.37 7.46 -6.32
CA HIS A 25 0.60 6.19 -6.26
C HIS A 25 0.25 5.84 -4.82
N PHE A 26 -1.04 5.62 -4.57
CA PHE A 26 -1.58 5.25 -3.27
C PHE A 26 -1.77 3.73 -3.19
N ILE A 27 -1.13 3.12 -2.20
CA ILE A 27 -1.25 1.69 -1.91
C ILE A 27 -1.96 1.55 -0.56
N CYS A 28 -3.10 0.87 -0.55
CA CYS A 28 -3.86 0.67 0.68
C CYS A 28 -3.11 -0.25 1.67
N LYS A 29 -3.44 -0.12 2.95
CA LYS A 29 -2.88 -0.96 4.03
C LYS A 29 -2.99 -2.45 3.67
N ASP A 30 -4.12 -2.90 3.15
CA ASP A 30 -4.32 -4.31 2.84
C ASP A 30 -3.33 -4.80 1.78
N CYS A 31 -2.94 -3.96 0.81
CA CYS A 31 -1.92 -4.32 -0.17
C CYS A 31 -0.50 -4.24 0.41
N VAL A 32 -0.22 -3.24 1.25
CA VAL A 32 1.08 -3.08 1.92
C VAL A 32 1.35 -4.22 2.92
N TYR A 33 0.31 -4.67 3.60
CA TYR A 33 0.34 -5.69 4.66
C TYR A 33 -0.23 -7.05 4.21
N SER A 34 -0.67 -7.24 2.95
CA SER A 34 -1.14 -8.55 2.45
C SER A 34 -0.06 -9.62 2.43
N GLN A 35 1.22 -9.23 2.35
CA GLN A 35 2.34 -10.17 2.39
C GLN A 35 2.63 -10.72 3.79
N VAL A 36 1.78 -10.42 4.79
CA VAL A 36 1.85 -11.03 6.11
C VAL A 36 1.25 -12.45 6.04
N SER A 37 1.97 -13.36 5.38
CA SER A 37 1.64 -14.78 5.37
C SER A 37 1.91 -15.39 6.74
N PHE A 38 0.85 -15.93 7.36
CA PHE A 38 0.78 -17.02 8.35
C PHE A 38 1.60 -16.95 9.66
N MET A 39 2.57 -16.05 9.84
CA MET A 39 3.50 -16.09 10.99
C MET A 39 3.86 -14.71 11.57
N GLY A 40 3.00 -13.71 11.41
CA GLY A 40 3.05 -12.44 12.14
C GLY A 40 4.20 -11.47 11.78
N PHE A 41 5.16 -11.86 10.93
CA PHE A 41 6.31 -11.03 10.53
C PHE A 41 6.57 -11.15 9.02
N GLY A 42 5.66 -10.62 8.19
CA GLY A 42 5.91 -10.45 6.75
C GLY A 42 6.63 -9.13 6.47
N PRO A 43 7.53 -9.05 5.46
CA PRO A 43 8.14 -7.79 5.08
C PRO A 43 7.06 -6.83 4.60
N VAL A 44 6.93 -5.68 5.27
CA VAL A 44 6.09 -4.57 4.81
C VAL A 44 6.59 -4.16 3.43
N MET A 45 5.71 -4.06 2.43
CA MET A 45 6.11 -3.53 1.13
C MET A 45 6.69 -2.12 1.31
N LYS A 46 8.00 -2.00 1.05
CA LYS A 46 8.73 -0.72 1.10
C LYS A 46 8.81 -0.05 -0.27
N THR A 47 8.40 -0.74 -1.33
CA THR A 47 8.51 -0.32 -2.72
C THR A 47 7.17 -0.40 -3.43
N CYS A 48 6.92 0.56 -4.31
CA CYS A 48 5.70 0.67 -5.08
C CYS A 48 5.70 -0.42 -6.16
N PRO A 49 4.65 -1.27 -6.26
CA PRO A 49 4.57 -2.30 -7.29
C PRO A 49 4.39 -1.74 -8.72
N ILE A 50 4.08 -0.44 -8.84
CA ILE A 50 3.80 0.21 -10.13
C ILE A 50 5.06 0.85 -10.70
N CYS A 51 5.80 1.60 -9.88
CA CYS A 51 6.94 2.41 -10.33
C CYS A 51 8.29 1.99 -9.73
N GLY A 52 8.31 1.00 -8.83
CA GLY A 52 9.53 0.54 -8.17
C GLY A 52 10.15 1.54 -7.19
N LYS A 53 9.53 2.71 -6.96
CA LYS A 53 10.01 3.72 -6.01
C LYS A 53 9.63 3.38 -4.57
N PRO A 54 10.38 3.87 -3.56
CA PRO A 54 10.04 3.64 -2.16
C PRO A 54 8.66 4.22 -1.80
N LEU A 55 7.93 3.48 -0.95
CA LEU A 55 6.66 3.87 -0.35
C LEU A 55 6.93 4.61 0.96
N LYS A 56 6.40 5.83 1.08
CA LYS A 56 6.43 6.67 2.31
C LYS A 56 5.10 6.57 3.05
#